data_AF-A0A849PZ03-F1
#
_entry.id   AF-A0A849PZ03-F1
#
_cell.length_a   1.000
_cell.length_b   1.000
_cell.length_c   1.000
_cell.angle_alpha   90.00
_cell.angle_beta   90.00
_cell.angle_gamma   90.00
#
_symmetry.space_group_name_H-M   'P 1'
#
loop_
_entity.id
_entity.type
_entity.pdbx_description
1 polymer ?
#
loop_
_entity_poly.entity_id
_entity_poly.type
_entity_poly.pdbx_seq_one_letter_code
_entity_poly.pdbx_strand_id
1 'polypeptide(L)'
;MIEKEDAKKVVEVIGNNLIGVSHDANNFQKLPDSFWGYFARGHDKKGAFAVIMTYSENQEDVDNLIKMYEEWVAKNKNKESE
;
A
#
# COMPACT_ATOMS: atom_id res chain seq x y z
N MET A 1 1.57 20.37 3.52
CA MET A 1 0.20 19.82 3.58
C MET A 1 -0.08 19.19 2.24
N ILE A 2 -0.55 17.94 2.18
CA ILE A 2 -0.94 17.29 0.92
C ILE A 2 -2.36 17.75 0.61
N GLU A 3 -2.55 18.43 -0.53
CA GLU A 3 -3.89 18.81 -0.97
C GLU A 3 -4.65 17.58 -1.50
N LYS A 4 -5.99 17.64 -1.44
CA LYS A 4 -6.84 16.53 -1.92
C LYS A 4 -6.56 16.16 -3.37
N GLU A 5 -6.26 17.15 -4.20
CA GLU A 5 -5.92 17.02 -5.62
C GLU A 5 -4.57 16.32 -5.82
N ASP A 6 -3.61 16.55 -4.94
CA ASP A 6 -2.32 15.86 -4.97
C ASP A 6 -2.48 14.38 -4.59
N ALA A 7 -3.31 14.09 -3.57
CA ALA A 7 -3.64 12.72 -3.20
C ALA A 7 -4.32 11.95 -4.35
N LYS A 8 -5.26 12.59 -5.06
CA LYS A 8 -5.89 11.99 -6.25
C LYS A 8 -4.88 11.63 -7.34
N LYS A 9 -3.99 12.56 -7.69
CA LYS A 9 -2.95 12.32 -8.70
C LYS A 9 -2.02 11.17 -8.31
N VAL A 10 -1.64 11.09 -7.04
CA VAL A 10 -0.81 9.98 -6.53
C VAL A 10 -1.53 8.64 -6.72
N VAL A 11 -2.82 8.56 -6.38
CA VAL A 11 -3.62 7.34 -6.58
C VAL A 11 -3.74 6.96 -8.06
N GLU A 12 -3.99 7.93 -8.95
CA GLU A 12 -4.08 7.68 -10.40
C GLU A 12 -2.75 7.15 -10.98
N VAL A 13 -1.63 7.75 -10.58
CA VAL A 13 -0.29 7.30 -11.01
C VAL A 13 0.01 5.89 -10.50
N ILE A 14 -0.36 5.60 -9.24
CA ILE A 14 -0.22 4.25 -8.66
C ILE A 14 -1.06 3.24 -9.45
N GLY A 15 -2.33 3.53 -9.71
CA GLY A 15 -3.22 2.63 -10.45
C GLY A 15 -2.69 2.30 -11.85
N ASN A 16 -2.24 3.31 -12.58
CA ASN A 16 -1.64 3.12 -13.91
C ASN A 16 -0.37 2.27 -13.86
N ASN A 17 0.48 2.45 -12.84
CA ASN A 17 1.67 1.62 -12.65
C ASN A 17 1.30 0.17 -12.30
N LEU A 18 0.27 -0.05 -11.48
CA LEU A 18 -0.20 -1.40 -11.12
C LEU A 18 -0.73 -2.17 -12.33
N ILE A 19 -1.35 -1.49 -13.30
CA ILE A 19 -1.72 -2.12 -14.59
C ILE A 19 -0.46 -2.66 -15.30
N GLY A 20 0.62 -1.89 -15.31
CA GLY A 20 1.92 -2.34 -15.84
C GLY A 20 2.45 -3.58 -15.10
N VAL A 21 2.40 -3.57 -13.76
CA VAL A 21 2.83 -4.69 -12.91
C VAL A 21 2.00 -5.95 -13.19
N SER A 22 0.69 -5.79 -13.43
CA SER A 22 -0.24 -6.90 -13.70
C SER A 22 0.11 -7.73 -14.94
N HIS A 23 0.89 -7.18 -15.87
CA HIS A 23 1.30 -7.89 -17.08
C HIS A 23 2.48 -8.86 -16.87
N ASP A 24 3.17 -8.81 -15.72
CA ASP A 24 4.24 -9.75 -15.38
C ASP A 24 3.80 -10.65 -14.22
N ALA A 25 3.49 -11.90 -14.56
CA ALA A 25 3.01 -12.92 -13.61
C ALA A 25 4.03 -13.24 -12.50
N ASN A 26 5.32 -12.96 -12.69
CA ASN A 26 6.34 -13.19 -11.67
C ASN A 26 6.17 -12.25 -10.46
N ASN A 27 5.48 -11.12 -10.62
CA ASN A 27 5.16 -10.21 -9.52
C ASN A 27 4.12 -10.79 -8.54
N PHE A 28 3.47 -11.90 -8.90
CA PHE A 28 2.33 -12.49 -8.17
C PHE A 28 2.54 -13.96 -7.86
N GLN A 29 3.79 -14.40 -7.70
CA GLN A 29 4.05 -15.78 -7.30
C GLN A 29 3.35 -16.08 -5.97
N LYS A 30 2.51 -17.12 -6.00
CA LYS A 30 1.77 -17.61 -4.83
C LYS A 30 2.79 -18.04 -3.77
N LEU A 31 2.63 -17.58 -2.53
CA LEU A 31 3.36 -18.18 -1.42
C LEU A 31 2.77 -19.59 -1.14
N PRO A 32 3.42 -20.44 -0.33
CA PRO A 32 2.86 -21.75 0.06
C PRO A 32 1.48 -21.62 0.74
N ASP A 33 1.31 -20.51 1.42
CA ASP A 33 0.11 -19.94 2.01
C ASP A 33 -0.78 -19.41 0.87
N SER A 34 -2.11 -19.42 1.01
CA SER A 34 -3.04 -18.86 0.03
C SER A 34 -2.96 -17.32 -0.12
N PHE A 35 -1.85 -16.74 0.30
CA PHE A 35 -1.49 -15.34 0.32
C PHE A 35 -0.54 -15.01 -0.83
N TRP A 36 -0.78 -13.89 -1.49
CA TRP A 36 0.25 -13.21 -2.26
C TRP A 36 0.16 -11.70 -2.04
N GLY A 37 1.29 -11.02 -2.17
CA GLY A 37 1.36 -9.59 -1.99
C GLY A 37 2.34 -8.97 -2.96
N TYR A 38 2.06 -7.72 -3.31
CA TYR A 38 2.94 -6.84 -4.06
C TYR A 38 3.14 -5.57 -3.25
N PHE A 39 4.38 -5.08 -3.18
CA PHE A 39 4.64 -3.76 -2.63
C PHE A 39 5.54 -2.96 -3.55
N ALA A 40 5.27 -1.65 -3.62
CA ALA A 40 6.09 -0.69 -4.34
C ALA A 40 6.42 0.48 -3.41
N ARG A 41 7.56 1.11 -3.66
CA ARG A 41 7.96 2.35 -3.01
C ARG A 41 8.44 3.31 -4.07
N GLY A 42 8.16 4.59 -3.87
CA GLY A 42 8.62 5.64 -4.76
C GLY A 42 8.81 6.95 -4.01
N HIS A 43 9.35 7.94 -4.70
CA HIS A 43 9.55 9.27 -4.15
C HIS A 43 9.48 10.31 -5.27
N ASP A 44 9.18 11.54 -4.90
CA ASP A 44 9.31 12.72 -5.73
C ASP A 44 10.17 13.78 -5.01
N LYS A 45 10.17 15.02 -5.51
CA LYS A 45 10.92 16.12 -4.87
C LYS A 45 10.35 16.59 -3.53
N LYS A 46 9.09 16.23 -3.21
CA LYS A 46 8.34 16.72 -2.05
C LYS A 46 8.12 15.64 -0.98
N GLY A 47 8.23 14.35 -1.32
CA GLY A 47 8.01 13.28 -0.37
C GLY A 47 8.23 11.88 -0.94
N ALA A 48 7.86 10.88 -0.14
CA ALA A 48 7.92 9.48 -0.49
C ALA A 48 6.52 8.85 -0.41
N PHE A 49 6.29 7.79 -1.19
CA PHE A 49 5.07 7.01 -1.16
C PHE A 49 5.37 5.51 -1.14
N ALA A 50 4.42 4.74 -0.64
CA ALA A 50 4.43 3.29 -0.69
C ALA A 50 3.05 2.76 -1.07
N VAL A 51 3.04 1.61 -1.75
CA VAL A 51 1.84 0.86 -2.12
C VAL A 51 2.04 -0.54 -1.58
N ILE A 52 1.02 -1.07 -0.92
CA ILE A 52 0.94 -2.47 -0.54
C ILE A 52 -0.38 -2.98 -1.12
N MET A 53 -0.29 -3.99 -1.99
CA MET A 53 -1.42 -4.70 -2.55
C MET A 53 -1.33 -6.14 -2.06
N THR A 54 -2.43 -6.65 -1.53
CA THR A 54 -2.46 -7.98 -0.93
C THR A 54 -3.69 -8.72 -1.40
N TYR A 55 -3.57 -10.03 -1.54
CA TYR A 55 -4.67 -10.95 -1.72
C TYR A 55 -4.41 -12.15 -0.82
N SER A 56 -5.44 -12.58 -0.12
CA SER A 56 -5.45 -13.86 0.57
C SER A 56 -6.78 -14.54 0.34
N GLU A 57 -6.76 -15.87 0.24
CA GLU A 57 -7.99 -16.67 0.33
C GLU A 57 -8.53 -16.71 1.77
N ASN A 58 -7.74 -16.27 2.76
CA ASN A 58 -8.16 -16.08 4.15
C ASN A 58 -8.31 -14.59 4.49
N GLN A 59 -9.52 -14.15 4.82
CA GLN A 59 -9.82 -12.76 5.17
C GLN A 59 -8.99 -12.25 6.37
N GLU A 60 -8.70 -13.13 7.34
CA GLU A 60 -7.98 -12.75 8.57
C GLU A 60 -6.57 -12.20 8.28
N ASP A 61 -5.91 -12.68 7.22
CA ASP A 61 -4.57 -12.20 6.84
C ASP A 61 -4.62 -10.73 6.41
N VAL A 62 -5.67 -10.34 5.69
CA VAL A 62 -5.89 -8.96 5.23
C VAL A 62 -6.28 -8.07 6.40
N ASP A 63 -7.17 -8.54 7.27
CA ASP A 63 -7.61 -7.81 8.46
C ASP A 63 -6.44 -7.50 9.40
N ASN A 64 -5.53 -8.47 9.59
CA ASN A 64 -4.33 -8.29 10.40
C ASN A 64 -3.38 -7.24 9.80
N LEU A 65 -3.19 -7.24 8.48
CA LEU A 65 -2.36 -6.25 7.80
C LEU A 65 -2.93 -4.82 7.93
N ILE A 66 -4.25 -4.68 7.78
CA ILE A 66 -4.95 -3.40 7.95
C ILE A 66 -4.80 -2.92 9.40
N LYS A 67 -5.01 -3.81 10.38
CA LYS A 67 -4.87 -3.48 11.80
C LYS A 67 -3.47 -2.96 12.14
N MET A 68 -2.41 -3.57 11.59
CA MET A 68 -1.04 -3.07 11.78
C MET A 68 -0.87 -1.62 11.29
N TYR A 69 -1.47 -1.27 10.15
CA TYR A 69 -1.45 0.09 9.63
C TYR A 69 -2.25 1.05 10.52
N GLU A 70 -3.45 0.68 10.94
CA GLU A 70 -4.29 1.49 11.83
C GLU A 70 -3.60 1.78 13.18
N GLU A 71 -2.96 0.78 13.77
CA GLU A 71 -2.18 0.94 15.01
C GLU A 71 -1.00 1.88 14.82
N TRP A 72 -0.29 1.78 13.69
CA TRP A 72 0.80 2.71 13.36
C TRP A 72 0.28 4.14 13.19
N VAL A 73 -0.86 4.34 12.51
CA VAL A 73 -1.48 5.66 12.36
C VAL A 73 -1.87 6.23 13.73
N ALA A 74 -2.53 5.45 14.58
CA ALA A 74 -2.93 5.88 15.92
C ALA A 74 -1.73 6.32 16.76
N LYS A 75 -0.64 5.54 16.74
CA LYS A 75 0.61 5.87 17.47
C LYS A 75 1.25 7.17 17.00
N ASN A 76 1.21 7.48 15.70
CA ASN A 76 1.89 8.67 15.18
C ASN A 76 1.01 9.92 15.20
N LYS A 77 -0.32 9.79 15.12
CA LYS A 77 -1.23 10.91 15.37
C LYS A 77 -1.07 11.48 16.78
N ASN A 78 -0.84 10.61 17.77
CA ASN A 78 -0.65 11.05 19.15
C ASN A 78 0.70 11.78 19.37
N LYS A 79 1.71 11.58 18.51
CA LYS A 79 3.03 12.21 18.63
C LYS A 79 3.08 13.66 18.13
N GLU A 80 2.11 14.11 17.35
CA GLU A 80 2.02 15.52 16.93
C GLU A 80 1.30 16.41 17.96
N SER A 81 0.74 15.82 19.02
CA SER A 81 0.01 16.53 20.09
C SER A 81 0.84 16.77 21.37
N GLU A 82 2.11 16.35 21.40
CA GLU A 82 3.09 16.59 22.47
C GLU A 82 4.22 17.51 21.98
#